data_AF-A0A4Q3F8D7-F1
#
_entry.id   AF-A0A4Q3F8D7-F1
#
_cell.length_a   1.000
_cell.length_b   1.000
_cell.length_c   1.000
_cell.angle_alpha   90.00
_cell.angle_beta   90.00
_cell.angle_gamma   90.00
#
_symmetry.space_group_name_H-M   'P 1'
#
loop_
_entity.id
_entity.type
_entity.pdbx_description
1 polymer ?
#
loop_
_entity_poly.entity_id
_entity_poly.type
_entity_poly.pdbx_seq_one_letter_code
_entity_poly.pdbx_strand_id
1 'polypeptide(L)' 'FSDAAKCNLNIKAEGENEHHKIESIFKAFAKAIKMAVKRDVNNMVLPSTKGVL' A
#
# COMPACT_ATOMS: atom_id res chain seq x y z
N PHE A 1 -6.65 9.67 2.51
CA PHE A 1 -5.25 9.25 2.67
C PHE A 1 -4.53 9.22 1.32
N SER A 2 -5.02 8.43 0.36
CA SER A 2 -4.42 8.27 -0.98
C SER A 2 -4.10 9.59 -1.67
N ASP A 3 -5.03 10.55 -1.64
CA ASP A 3 -4.89 11.83 -2.35
C ASP A 3 -3.74 12.66 -1.76
N ALA A 4 -3.69 12.76 -0.43
CA ALA A 4 -2.62 13.48 0.27
C ALA A 4 -1.27 12.76 0.14
N ALA A 5 -1.27 11.43 0.17
CA ALA A 5 -0.08 10.59 -0.02
C ALA A 5 0.34 10.48 -1.50
N LYS A 6 -0.47 10.99 -2.44
CA LYS A 6 -0.28 10.87 -3.89
C LYS A 6 0.02 9.43 -4.33
N CYS A 7 -0.75 8.47 -3.81
CA CYS A 7 -0.57 7.07 -4.11
C CYS A 7 -1.87 6.41 -4.56
N ASN A 8 -1.73 5.39 -5.40
CA ASN A 8 -2.85 4.52 -5.76
C ASN A 8 -3.05 3.49 -4.64
N LEU A 9 -4.27 3.43 -4.09
CA LEU A 9 -4.65 2.51 -3.02
C LEU A 9 -5.89 1.74 -3.45
N ASN A 10 -5.79 0.40 -3.44
CA ASN A 10 -6.91 -0.49 -3.68
C ASN A 10 -7.15 -1.35 -2.43
N ILE A 11 -8.42 -1.48 -2.02
CA ILE A 11 -8.82 -2.25 -0.84
C ILE A 11 -10.05 -3.07 -1.22
N LYS A 12 -10.03 -4.36 -0.87
CA LYS A 12 -11.17 -5.26 -0.92
C LYS A 12 -11.20 -6.10 0.36
N ALA A 13 -12.38 -6.28 0.95
CA ALA A 13 -12.58 -7.12 2.12
C ALA A 13 -13.90 -7.88 2.02
N GLU A 14 -13.89 -9.14 2.43
CA GLU A 14 -15.04 -10.04 2.47
C GLU A 14 -15.13 -10.65 3.87
N GLY A 15 -16.35 -10.89 4.36
CA GLY A 15 -16.61 -11.42 5.70
C GLY A 15 -17.95 -10.94 6.27
N GLU A 16 -18.36 -11.53 7.39
CA GLU A 16 -19.67 -11.24 8.01
C GLU A 16 -19.59 -10.22 9.15
N ASN A 17 -18.43 -10.10 9.80
CA ASN A 17 -18.24 -9.17 10.92
C ASN A 17 -17.53 -7.89 10.45
N GLU A 18 -18.21 -6.76 10.54
CA GLU A 18 -17.68 -5.46 10.10
C GLU A 18 -16.47 -4.98 10.91
N HIS A 19 -16.42 -5.27 12.22
CA HIS A 19 -15.26 -4.93 13.04
C HIS A 19 -14.00 -5.65 12.54
N HIS A 20 -14.11 -6.97 12.31
CA HIS A 20 -13.00 -7.76 11.80
C HIS A 20 -12.58 -7.35 10.37
N LYS A 21 -13.54 -6.98 9.51
CA LYS A 21 -13.23 -6.47 8.16
C LYS A 21 -12.42 -5.19 8.22
N ILE A 22 -12.87 -4.21 9.01
CA ILE A 22 -12.16 -2.93 9.17
C ILE A 22 -10.77 -3.17 9.75
N GLU A 23 -10.65 -3.96 10.82
CA GLU A 23 -9.36 -4.27 11.43
C GLU A 23 -8.40 -4.96 10.45
N SER A 24 -8.92 -5.91 9.67
CA SER A 24 -8.14 -6.61 8.64
C SER A 24 -7.68 -5.67 7.52
N ILE A 25 -8.52 -4.73 7.09
CA ILE A 25 -8.15 -3.69 6.12
C ILE A 25 -6.96 -2.89 6.64
N PHE A 26 -7.03 -2.38 7.87
CA PHE A 26 -5.94 -1.56 8.44
C PHE A 26 -4.65 -2.38 8.63
N LYS A 27 -4.74 -3.63 9.06
CA LYS A 27 -3.59 -4.54 9.18
C LYS A 27 -2.93 -4.82 7.83
N ALA A 28 -3.73 -5.14 6.80
CA ALA A 28 -3.25 -5.39 5.45
C ALA A 28 -2.63 -4.14 4.83
N PHE A 29 -3.29 -2.99 5.00
CA PHE A 29 -2.82 -1.68 4.54
C PHE A 29 -1.47 -1.30 5.16
N ALA A 30 -1.31 -1.47 6.48
CA ALA A 30 -0.05 -1.20 7.17
C ALA A 30 1.10 -2.09 6.63
N LYS A 31 0.81 -3.38 6.39
CA LYS A 31 1.79 -4.30 5.79
C LYS A 31 2.15 -3.91 4.35
N ALA A 32 1.17 -3.54 3.53
CA ALA A 32 1.37 -3.12 2.15
C ALA A 32 2.24 -1.86 2.04
N ILE A 33 1.94 -0.82 2.84
CA ILE A 33 2.78 0.40 2.89
C ILE A 33 4.20 0.06 3.30
N LYS A 34 4.37 -0.74 4.36
CA LYS A 34 5.72 -1.14 4.83
C LYS A 34 6.54 -1.80 3.74
N MET A 35 5.92 -2.62 2.88
CA MET A 35 6.59 -3.22 1.73
C MET A 35 6.90 -2.19 0.64
N ALA A 36 5.94 -1.32 0.31
CA ALA A 36 6.08 -0.33 -0.77
C ALA A 36 7.14 0.75 -0.50
N VAL A 37 7.32 1.18 0.75
CA VAL A 37 8.31 2.22 1.12
C VAL A 37 9.69 1.65 1.45
N LYS A 38 9.84 0.33 1.46
CA LYS A 38 11.11 -0.31 1.79
C LYS A 38 12.12 -0.02 0.68
N ARG A 39 13.30 0.47 1.07
CA ARG A 39 14.42 0.67 0.14
C ARG A 39 14.99 -0.69 -0.26
N ASP A 40 15.15 -0.90 -1.57
CA ASP A 40 15.88 -2.04 -2.11
C ASP A 40 17.32 -1.63 -2.42
N VAL A 41 18.25 -2.00 -1.54
CA VAL A 41 19.68 -1.66 -1.66
C VAL A 41 20.33 -2.28 -2.90
N ASN A 42 19.75 -3.35 -3.45
CA ASN A 42 20.27 -4.03 -4.63
C ASN A 42 19.67 -3.45 -5.93
N ASN A 43 18.63 -2.63 -5.82
CA ASN A 43 17.93 -2.05 -6.96
C ASN A 43 17.53 -0.60 -6.66
N MET A 44 18.53 0.28 -6.65
CA MET A 44 18.39 1.72 -6.37
C MET A 44 17.89 2.52 -7.58
N VAL A 45 17.31 1.86 -8.58
CA VAL A 45 16.78 2.50 -9.78
C VAL A 45 15.35 2.99 -9.52
N LEU A 46 15.00 4.15 -10.08
CA LEU A 46 13.63 4.65 -10.03
C LEU A 46 12.69 3.66 -10.76
N PRO A 47 11.67 3.08 -10.10
CA PRO A 47 10.80 2.08 -10.71
C PRO A 47 9.73 2.74 -11.60
N SER A 48 10.17 3.46 -12.64
CA SER A 48 9.32 4.11 -13.62
C SER A 48 9.99 4.14 -14.99
N THR A 49 9.33 3.60 -16.01
CA THR A 49 9.81 3.66 -17.41
C THR A 49 9.80 5.08 -17.98
N LYS A 50 9.04 5.99 -17.37
CA LYS A 50 8.96 7.41 -17.76
C LYS A 50 10.00 8.27 -17.03
N GLY A 51 10.76 7.72 -16.09
CA GLY A 51 11.76 8.46 -15.32
C GLY A 51 11.18 9.42 -14.27
N VAL A 52 9.87 9.36 -13.99
CA VAL A 52 9.18 10.20 -13.00
C VAL A 52 8.13 9.39 -12.23
N LEU A 53 7.83 9.78 -10.98
CA LEU A 53 6.74 9.26 -10.15
C LEU A 53 5.84 10.41 -9.69
#